data_AF-A0A7Y2HVB1-F1
#
_entry.id   AF-A0A7Y2HVB1-F1
#
_cell.length_a   1.000
_cell.length_b   1.000
_cell.length_c   1.000
_cell.angle_alpha   90.00
_cell.angle_beta   90.00
_cell.angle_gamma   90.00
#
_symmetry.space_group_name_H-M   'P 1'
#
loop_
_entity.id
_entity.type
_entity.pdbx_description
1 polymer ?
#
loop_
_entity_poly.entity_id
_entity_poly.type
_entity_poly.pdbx_seq_one_letter_code
_entity_poly.pdbx_strand_id
1 'polypeptide(L)'
;MKFHRFTLCAGLATMAASILDEPTTAQSPCGDWTLVDPPADVIAVTDVQARSAGEAWAFGYYEGLIRWDGASWSTFPIDDPYGSYPLVWLDQFCLAGTSHLVLVGRGDTGPFSNDQVLRFWDGESWSDWESLTLEPDIMGWPRNGAAYAVVAPSLDDVWILGAADGAGDATGEGYLTVHWDGSELTEESTTGGPGNAMKRFRDGVAFARNDIWAVGQYRIIGGGTPGYHASTYHFDGTSWDYVPNPAETLCCQSTDLNTVAGVAPNDIWAAGSWGLDPLFMHWDGESWTIVPGPAGAQGDIQEMVAIASDDVWAVAWSPPVGDFFHWDGIAWSLVPGREIPGAVSVERHGGLAAVGPCDIWAVGSYNFGVDPVLPLIERLQPASAMPGDVDGDGVVSFTDLLAVLAAWGPCAAPCAADLDGDGVVDFVDLLVVLANWS
;
A
#
# COMPACT_ATOMS: atom_id res chain seq x y z
N MET A 1 -9.40 -18.27 3.35
CA MET A 1 -8.09 -17.68 3.02
C MET A 1 -8.10 -16.29 3.62
N LYS A 2 -7.09 -15.97 4.43
CA LYS A 2 -6.95 -14.67 5.10
C LYS A 2 -5.81 -13.96 4.39
N PHE A 3 -6.13 -12.86 3.73
CA PHE A 3 -5.25 -12.04 2.89
C PHE A 3 -4.70 -10.90 3.76
N HIS A 4 -3.42 -10.54 3.61
CA HIS A 4 -2.79 -9.46 4.39
C HIS A 4 -1.69 -8.83 3.54
N ARG A 5 -1.73 -7.51 3.26
CA ARG A 5 -0.82 -6.77 2.35
C ARG A 5 -0.59 -5.29 2.74
N PHE A 6 0.41 -4.62 2.12
CA PHE A 6 1.34 -3.62 2.72
C PHE A 6 1.65 -2.29 1.97
N THR A 7 2.23 -1.33 2.73
CA THR A 7 2.65 0.04 2.35
C THR A 7 4.10 0.16 1.81
N LEU A 8 4.38 1.28 1.13
CA LEU A 8 5.66 1.70 0.52
C LEU A 8 6.89 1.59 1.44
N CYS A 9 7.95 1.02 0.90
CA CYS A 9 9.08 0.52 1.69
C CYS A 9 10.35 1.41 1.63
N ALA A 10 10.32 2.50 0.88
CA ALA A 10 11.40 3.50 0.80
C ALA A 10 10.88 4.90 1.15
N GLY A 11 11.13 5.33 2.39
CA GLY A 11 11.05 6.74 2.77
C GLY A 11 12.12 7.54 2.04
N LEU A 12 11.70 8.22 0.96
CA LEU A 12 12.05 9.60 0.57
C LEU A 12 11.57 9.85 -0.87
N ALA A 13 10.25 9.95 -1.06
CA ALA A 13 9.76 10.95 -2.00
C ALA A 13 9.72 12.28 -1.24
N THR A 14 10.84 13.01 -1.20
CA THR A 14 10.77 14.47 -0.99
C THR A 14 9.99 15.04 -2.18
N MET A 15 8.66 15.03 -2.09
CA MET A 15 7.86 16.04 -2.78
C MET A 15 8.17 17.35 -2.06
N ALA A 16 8.81 18.27 -2.76
CA ALA A 16 8.93 19.63 -2.28
C ALA A 16 7.51 20.18 -2.15
N ALA A 17 6.96 20.19 -0.93
CA ALA A 17 5.72 20.86 -0.63
C ALA A 17 5.90 22.35 -0.94
N SER A 18 5.41 22.81 -2.09
CA SER A 18 5.20 24.23 -2.30
C SER A 18 3.99 24.62 -1.48
N ILE A 19 4.23 25.29 -0.35
CA ILE A 19 3.19 25.95 0.44
C ILE A 19 2.54 27.01 -0.43
N LEU A 20 1.33 26.78 -0.97
CA LEU A 20 0.42 27.83 -1.42
C LEU A 20 -1.06 27.42 -1.28
N ASP A 21 -1.74 28.21 -0.44
CA ASP A 21 -3.15 28.59 -0.34
C ASP A 21 -4.26 27.63 0.15
N GLU A 22 -5.22 28.28 0.83
CA GLU A 22 -6.34 27.80 1.65
C GLU A 22 -7.31 26.79 1.00
N PRO A 23 -8.12 26.04 1.80
CA PRO A 23 -9.00 25.01 1.28
C PRO A 23 -10.20 25.65 0.57
N THR A 24 -10.07 25.86 -0.73
CA THR A 24 -11.24 25.98 -1.60
C THR A 24 -11.79 24.58 -1.84
N THR A 25 -13.10 24.43 -1.71
CA THR A 25 -13.91 23.23 -2.02
C THR A 25 -13.89 22.89 -3.52
N ALA A 26 -12.70 22.81 -4.12
CA ALA A 26 -12.52 22.35 -5.47
C ALA A 26 -12.52 20.82 -5.46
N GLN A 27 -13.34 20.25 -6.33
CA GLN A 27 -13.39 18.84 -6.66
C GLN A 27 -11.95 18.32 -6.88
N SER A 28 -11.67 17.11 -6.39
CA SER A 28 -10.32 16.52 -6.40
C SER A 28 -9.67 16.68 -7.79
N PRO A 29 -8.45 17.23 -7.92
CA PRO A 29 -7.78 17.49 -9.20
C PRO A 29 -7.40 16.21 -9.98
N CYS A 30 -7.83 15.05 -9.49
CA CYS A 30 -7.56 13.75 -10.06
C CYS A 30 -8.64 13.37 -11.08
N GLY A 31 -8.26 12.68 -12.14
CA GLY A 31 -9.19 12.08 -13.09
C GLY A 31 -9.84 10.82 -12.52
N ASP A 32 -10.41 10.00 -13.40
CA ASP A 32 -10.96 8.71 -13.01
C ASP A 32 -9.87 7.65 -12.86
N TRP A 33 -10.13 6.64 -12.03
CA TRP A 33 -9.37 5.40 -12.04
C TRP A 33 -9.50 4.71 -13.41
N THR A 34 -8.37 4.41 -14.05
CA THR A 34 -8.33 3.75 -15.35
C THR A 34 -7.77 2.34 -15.23
N LEU A 35 -8.29 1.39 -16.02
CA LEU A 35 -7.67 0.06 -16.10
C LEU A 35 -6.37 0.13 -16.90
N VAL A 36 -5.37 -0.58 -16.41
CA VAL A 36 -4.11 -0.82 -17.12
C VAL A 36 -3.95 -2.32 -17.29
N ASP A 37 -3.86 -2.79 -18.54
CA ASP A 37 -3.79 -4.22 -18.80
C ASP A 37 -2.42 -4.80 -18.36
N PRO A 38 -2.39 -5.89 -17.57
CA PRO A 38 -1.16 -6.64 -17.32
C PRO A 38 -0.79 -7.50 -18.55
N PRO A 39 0.42 -8.09 -18.57
CA PRO A 39 0.77 -9.13 -19.52
C PRO A 39 -0.22 -10.30 -19.47
N ALA A 40 -0.50 -10.93 -20.62
CA ALA A 40 -1.56 -11.93 -20.76
C ALA A 40 -1.35 -13.23 -19.95
N ASP A 41 -0.12 -13.47 -19.49
CA ASP A 41 0.28 -14.59 -18.65
C ASP A 41 0.14 -14.31 -17.15
N VAL A 42 -0.11 -13.06 -16.76
CA VAL A 42 -0.41 -12.70 -15.37
C VAL A 42 -1.87 -13.04 -15.06
N ILE A 43 -2.07 -13.82 -14.00
CA ILE A 43 -3.40 -14.31 -13.60
C ILE A 43 -3.88 -13.75 -12.26
N ALA A 44 -3.00 -13.08 -11.51
CA ALA A 44 -3.34 -12.35 -10.30
C ALA A 44 -2.31 -11.26 -10.07
N VAL A 45 -2.72 -10.13 -9.49
CA VAL A 45 -1.79 -9.11 -8.99
C VAL A 45 -2.16 -8.81 -7.56
N THR A 46 -1.14 -8.82 -6.74
CA THR A 46 -1.28 -8.99 -5.31
C THR A 46 -0.54 -7.94 -4.53
N ASP A 47 0.40 -7.22 -5.12
CA ASP A 47 1.10 -6.09 -4.51
C ASP A 47 1.61 -5.17 -5.61
N VAL A 48 1.80 -3.89 -5.31
CA VAL A 48 2.34 -2.89 -6.23
C VAL A 48 3.21 -1.89 -5.48
N GLN A 49 4.34 -1.53 -6.08
CA GLN A 49 5.25 -0.51 -5.58
C GLN A 49 5.66 0.38 -6.75
N ALA A 50 5.64 1.69 -6.56
CA ALA A 50 5.94 2.66 -7.60
C ALA A 50 7.00 3.65 -7.13
N ARG A 51 7.98 3.96 -8.00
CA ARG A 51 8.99 4.99 -7.72
C ARG A 51 8.72 6.30 -8.44
N SER A 52 8.14 6.18 -9.63
CA SER A 52 7.86 7.31 -10.50
C SER A 52 6.76 6.95 -11.48
N ALA A 53 6.28 7.94 -12.22
CA ALA A 53 5.27 7.71 -13.25
C ALA A 53 5.75 6.73 -14.35
N GLY A 54 7.06 6.60 -14.51
CA GLY A 54 7.74 5.74 -15.47
C GLY A 54 8.29 4.43 -14.91
N GLU A 55 8.16 4.18 -13.60
CA GLU A 55 8.70 2.97 -12.98
C GLU A 55 7.82 2.50 -11.82
N ALA A 56 7.16 1.37 -12.05
CA ALA A 56 6.44 0.62 -11.04
C ALA A 56 6.71 -0.88 -11.19
N TRP A 57 6.47 -1.60 -10.11
CA TRP A 57 6.65 -3.03 -9.99
C TRP A 57 5.40 -3.58 -9.34
N ALA A 58 4.99 -4.78 -9.73
CA ALA A 58 3.88 -5.47 -9.10
C ALA A 58 4.16 -6.96 -9.17
N PHE A 59 3.65 -7.74 -8.23
CA PHE A 59 3.76 -9.20 -8.31
C PHE A 59 2.41 -9.87 -8.15
N GLY A 60 2.35 -11.14 -8.59
CA GLY A 60 1.17 -11.98 -8.56
C GLY A 60 1.41 -13.38 -8.01
N TYR A 61 0.32 -14.16 -7.87
CA TYR A 61 0.42 -15.60 -7.66
C TYR A 61 1.05 -16.29 -8.88
N TYR A 62 1.80 -17.36 -8.63
CA TYR A 62 2.37 -18.23 -9.67
C TYR A 62 3.38 -17.54 -10.60
N GLU A 63 4.35 -16.82 -10.00
CA GLU A 63 5.63 -16.41 -10.60
C GLU A 63 5.68 -15.10 -11.42
N GLY A 64 4.60 -14.31 -11.45
CA GLY A 64 4.60 -13.06 -12.22
C GLY A 64 5.05 -11.85 -11.41
N LEU A 65 6.36 -11.58 -11.31
CA LEU A 65 6.83 -10.20 -11.08
C LEU A 65 6.71 -9.47 -12.41
N ILE A 66 6.09 -8.31 -12.41
CA ILE A 66 5.94 -7.45 -13.58
C ILE A 66 6.53 -6.07 -13.29
N ARG A 67 7.02 -5.44 -14.35
CA ARG A 67 7.60 -4.10 -14.31
C ARG A 67 6.93 -3.19 -15.33
N TRP A 68 6.55 -2.01 -14.88
CA TRP A 68 6.10 -0.89 -15.67
C TRP A 68 7.29 -0.02 -16.09
N ASP A 69 7.38 0.29 -17.38
CA ASP A 69 8.46 1.08 -17.99
C ASP A 69 8.04 2.51 -18.38
N GLY A 70 6.85 2.93 -17.98
CA GLY A 70 6.24 4.21 -18.40
C GLY A 70 5.20 4.07 -19.50
N ALA A 71 5.12 2.93 -20.16
CA ALA A 71 4.15 2.69 -21.23
C ALA A 71 3.39 1.36 -21.09
N SER A 72 4.04 0.30 -20.61
CA SER A 72 3.42 -1.02 -20.48
C SER A 72 4.01 -1.84 -19.35
N TRP A 73 3.21 -2.78 -18.84
CA TRP A 73 3.70 -3.83 -17.95
C TRP A 73 4.36 -4.94 -18.77
N SER A 74 5.49 -5.43 -18.28
CA SER A 74 6.22 -6.57 -18.85
C SER A 74 6.63 -7.54 -17.76
N THR A 75 6.66 -8.84 -18.06
CA THR A 75 7.11 -9.85 -17.11
C THR A 75 8.60 -9.72 -16.83
N PHE A 76 8.93 -9.76 -15.55
CA PHE A 76 10.29 -9.71 -15.04
C PHE A 76 10.68 -11.10 -14.53
N PRO A 77 11.82 -11.65 -14.96
CA PRO A 77 12.22 -13.00 -14.61
C PRO A 77 12.53 -13.10 -13.10
N ILE A 78 11.92 -14.08 -12.45
CA ILE A 78 12.35 -14.60 -11.16
C ILE A 78 12.99 -15.96 -11.44
N ASP A 79 14.25 -16.14 -11.06
CA ASP A 79 14.85 -17.47 -11.12
C ASP A 79 14.12 -18.38 -10.12
N ASP A 80 13.70 -19.58 -10.53
CA ASP A 80 13.13 -20.60 -9.64
C ASP A 80 14.20 -21.65 -9.28
N PRO A 81 14.91 -21.49 -8.16
CA PRO A 81 15.89 -22.47 -7.71
C PRO A 81 15.24 -23.71 -7.09
N TYR A 82 13.92 -23.69 -6.81
CA TYR A 82 13.22 -24.81 -6.17
C TYR A 82 12.61 -25.78 -7.18
N GLY A 83 12.44 -25.36 -8.45
CA GLY A 83 12.30 -26.19 -9.65
C GLY A 83 11.12 -27.17 -9.68
N SER A 84 10.23 -27.14 -8.69
CA SER A 84 9.13 -28.10 -8.48
C SER A 84 8.05 -27.59 -7.53
N TYR A 85 8.40 -26.63 -6.65
CA TYR A 85 7.46 -25.93 -5.79
C TYR A 85 7.51 -24.46 -6.21
N PRO A 86 6.49 -23.93 -6.91
CA PRO A 86 6.46 -22.51 -7.23
C PRO A 86 6.56 -21.73 -5.91
N LEU A 87 7.08 -20.51 -5.94
CA LEU A 87 6.93 -19.56 -4.82
C LEU A 87 5.42 -19.40 -4.55
N VAL A 88 4.87 -20.20 -3.63
CA VAL A 88 3.41 -20.39 -3.59
C VAL A 88 2.72 -19.15 -3.03
N TRP A 89 3.41 -18.36 -2.20
CA TRP A 89 2.88 -17.14 -1.59
C TRP A 89 3.97 -16.09 -1.38
N LEU A 90 4.10 -15.13 -2.30
CA LEU A 90 4.77 -13.87 -1.97
C LEU A 90 3.78 -13.00 -1.18
N ASP A 91 4.22 -12.48 -0.04
CA ASP A 91 3.38 -11.69 0.87
C ASP A 91 3.62 -10.18 0.64
N GLN A 92 4.87 -9.75 0.58
CA GLN A 92 5.26 -8.37 0.25
C GLN A 92 6.55 -8.33 -0.57
N PHE A 93 6.76 -7.22 -1.27
CA PHE A 93 8.09 -6.82 -1.68
C PHE A 93 8.42 -5.35 -1.41
N CYS A 94 9.71 -5.09 -1.38
CA CYS A 94 10.29 -3.78 -1.15
C CYS A 94 11.19 -3.38 -2.31
N LEU A 95 11.02 -2.16 -2.82
CA LEU A 95 12.01 -1.52 -3.69
C LEU A 95 13.10 -0.90 -2.83
N ALA A 96 14.19 -1.63 -2.61
CA ALA A 96 15.33 -1.13 -1.85
C ALA A 96 16.30 -0.39 -2.79
N GLY A 97 16.56 0.90 -2.52
CA GLY A 97 17.41 1.74 -3.39
C GLY A 97 16.89 1.85 -4.83
N THR A 98 17.80 2.00 -5.81
CA THR A 98 17.46 2.26 -7.23
C THR A 98 17.37 1.00 -8.11
N SER A 99 17.89 -0.13 -7.65
CA SER A 99 17.99 -1.34 -8.48
C SER A 99 17.77 -2.63 -7.71
N HIS A 100 17.49 -2.56 -6.40
CA HIS A 100 17.37 -3.74 -5.57
C HIS A 100 15.91 -4.01 -5.19
N LEU A 101 15.58 -5.28 -5.05
CA LEU A 101 14.29 -5.76 -4.57
C LEU A 101 14.53 -6.68 -3.39
N VAL A 102 13.70 -6.56 -2.36
CA VAL A 102 13.58 -7.56 -1.30
C VAL A 102 12.19 -8.18 -1.41
N LEU A 103 12.10 -9.49 -1.62
CA LEU A 103 10.83 -10.21 -1.58
C LEU A 103 10.74 -10.97 -0.26
N VAL A 104 9.57 -10.91 0.37
CA VAL A 104 9.24 -11.74 1.53
C VAL A 104 7.97 -12.55 1.25
N GLY A 105 7.92 -13.76 1.79
CA GLY A 105 6.75 -14.61 1.63
C GLY A 105 6.87 -15.93 2.37
N ARG A 106 6.08 -16.90 1.91
CA ARG A 106 5.95 -18.25 2.47
C ARG A 106 6.13 -19.32 1.39
N GLY A 107 7.01 -20.27 1.68
CA GLY A 107 7.29 -21.44 0.85
C GLY A 107 6.72 -22.71 1.47
N ASP A 108 6.17 -23.60 0.63
CA ASP A 108 5.74 -24.94 0.99
C ASP A 108 6.85 -25.93 0.61
N THR A 109 7.82 -26.14 1.51
CA THR A 109 9.00 -27.00 1.25
C THR A 109 8.76 -28.47 1.65
N GLY A 110 7.56 -28.83 2.10
CA GLY A 110 7.23 -30.18 2.56
C GLY A 110 5.94 -30.26 3.39
N PRO A 111 5.56 -31.45 3.89
CA PRO A 111 4.23 -31.71 4.45
C PRO A 111 3.85 -30.91 5.71
N PHE A 112 4.71 -30.01 6.20
CA PHE A 112 4.50 -29.20 7.41
C PHE A 112 5.16 -27.80 7.42
N SER A 113 5.57 -27.16 6.31
CA SER A 113 6.30 -25.88 6.39
C SER A 113 5.58 -24.68 5.75
N ASN A 114 5.39 -23.62 6.54
CA ASN A 114 5.36 -22.22 6.11
C ASN A 114 6.80 -21.70 6.31
N ASP A 115 7.72 -22.04 5.42
CA ASP A 115 9.09 -21.52 5.54
C ASP A 115 9.10 -20.07 5.05
N GLN A 116 9.79 -19.19 5.77
CA GLN A 116 9.99 -17.81 5.37
C GLN A 116 10.84 -17.80 4.11
N VAL A 117 10.32 -17.22 3.03
CA VAL A 117 11.09 -17.02 1.81
C VAL A 117 11.56 -15.58 1.80
N LEU A 118 12.87 -15.39 1.75
CA LEU A 118 13.48 -14.07 1.62
C LEU A 118 14.45 -14.07 0.44
N ARG A 119 14.20 -13.17 -0.50
CA ARG A 119 14.91 -13.10 -1.78
C ARG A 119 15.39 -11.68 -2.04
N PHE A 120 16.59 -11.57 -2.57
CA PHE A 120 17.19 -10.29 -2.92
C PHE A 120 17.58 -10.25 -4.39
N TRP A 121 17.13 -9.21 -5.08
CA TRP A 121 17.63 -8.85 -6.40
C TRP A 121 18.63 -7.72 -6.25
N ASP A 122 19.83 -7.86 -6.79
CA ASP A 122 20.88 -6.84 -6.71
C ASP A 122 20.97 -5.87 -7.90
N GLY A 123 20.09 -6.06 -8.89
CA GLY A 123 20.16 -5.39 -10.18
C GLY A 123 20.67 -6.30 -11.31
N GLU A 124 21.34 -7.40 -10.96
CA GLU A 124 21.95 -8.35 -11.90
C GLU A 124 21.48 -9.79 -11.69
N SER A 125 21.30 -10.23 -10.43
CA SER A 125 20.97 -11.60 -10.08
C SER A 125 20.10 -11.72 -8.82
N TRP A 126 19.34 -12.82 -8.75
CA TRP A 126 18.62 -13.22 -7.55
C TRP A 126 19.56 -13.96 -6.60
N SER A 127 19.42 -13.67 -5.32
CA SER A 127 20.05 -14.40 -4.23
C SER A 127 19.02 -14.74 -3.15
N ASP A 128 19.19 -15.91 -2.53
CA ASP A 128 18.41 -16.32 -1.37
C ASP A 128 19.18 -15.89 -0.12
N TRP A 129 18.47 -15.39 0.91
CA TRP A 129 19.08 -15.31 2.24
C TRP A 129 19.17 -16.72 2.81
N GLU A 130 20.28 -17.40 2.54
CA GLU A 130 20.59 -18.66 3.21
C GLU A 130 20.80 -18.39 4.71
N SER A 131 19.95 -19.00 5.55
CA SER A 131 20.13 -19.23 7.00
C SER A 131 19.70 -18.16 8.02
N LEU A 132 18.50 -17.56 7.89
CA LEU A 132 17.83 -17.08 9.11
C LEU A 132 17.52 -18.30 10.01
N THR A 133 18.27 -18.45 11.09
CA THR A 133 17.90 -19.38 12.15
C THR A 133 17.23 -18.58 13.25
N LEU A 134 15.90 -18.68 13.35
CA LEU A 134 15.17 -18.09 14.48
C LEU A 134 15.71 -18.63 15.79
N GLU A 135 15.70 -17.82 16.84
CA GLU A 135 15.98 -18.29 18.19
C GLU A 135 15.11 -19.52 18.49
N PRO A 136 15.62 -20.58 19.12
CA PRO A 136 14.81 -21.78 19.37
C PRO A 136 13.69 -21.49 20.37
N ASP A 137 12.65 -22.34 20.37
CA ASP A 137 11.59 -22.25 21.37
C ASP A 137 12.11 -22.54 22.80
N ILE A 138 11.25 -22.37 23.81
CA ILE A 138 11.59 -22.64 25.22
C ILE A 138 12.03 -24.08 25.50
N MET A 139 11.73 -25.01 24.58
CA MET A 139 12.09 -26.42 24.66
C MET A 139 13.32 -26.75 23.78
N GLY A 140 13.91 -25.75 23.11
CA GLY A 140 15.09 -25.89 22.26
C GLY A 140 14.81 -26.36 20.83
N TRP A 141 13.54 -26.38 20.39
CA TRP A 141 13.18 -26.79 19.02
C TRP A 141 13.30 -25.62 18.04
N PRO A 142 13.66 -25.89 16.78
CA PRO A 142 13.54 -24.92 15.70
C PRO A 142 12.11 -24.38 15.61
N ARG A 143 11.97 -23.07 15.34
CA ARG A 143 10.68 -22.41 15.15
C ARG A 143 10.46 -22.09 13.69
N ASN A 144 9.19 -22.16 13.27
CA ASN A 144 8.76 -21.62 11.99
C ASN A 144 8.21 -20.21 12.17
N GLY A 145 8.00 -19.49 11.07
CA GLY A 145 7.29 -18.21 11.10
C GLY A 145 6.82 -17.80 9.72
N ALA A 146 6.07 -16.72 9.66
CA ALA A 146 5.61 -16.09 8.45
C ALA A 146 6.15 -14.65 8.40
N ALA A 147 6.91 -14.35 7.37
CA ALA A 147 7.26 -12.98 7.02
C ALA A 147 6.03 -12.36 6.37
N TYR A 148 5.48 -11.34 7.02
CA TYR A 148 4.38 -10.57 6.48
C TYR A 148 5.00 -9.33 5.84
N ALA A 149 5.59 -8.45 6.64
CA ALA A 149 6.11 -7.18 6.14
C ALA A 149 7.61 -7.19 5.87
N VAL A 150 8.03 -6.33 4.95
CA VAL A 150 9.41 -5.88 4.77
C VAL A 150 9.45 -4.36 4.77
N VAL A 151 10.40 -3.78 5.51
CA VAL A 151 10.64 -2.34 5.56
C VAL A 151 12.13 -2.10 5.35
N ALA A 152 12.54 -1.29 4.38
CA ALA A 152 13.95 -1.10 4.05
C ALA A 152 14.36 0.39 4.04
N PRO A 153 14.63 1.00 5.22
CA PRO A 153 15.18 2.35 5.29
C PRO A 153 16.45 2.54 4.43
N SER A 154 17.20 1.47 4.15
CA SER A 154 18.26 1.46 3.15
C SER A 154 18.62 0.04 2.69
N LEU A 155 19.55 -0.11 1.74
CA LEU A 155 20.04 -1.44 1.31
C LEU A 155 20.71 -2.25 2.42
N ASP A 156 21.30 -1.56 3.38
CA ASP A 156 22.01 -2.13 4.54
C ASP A 156 21.19 -1.94 5.83
N ASP A 157 19.87 -1.83 5.71
CA ASP A 157 18.95 -1.73 6.83
C ASP A 157 17.59 -2.25 6.38
N VAL A 158 17.34 -3.53 6.58
CA VAL A 158 16.09 -4.18 6.18
C VAL A 158 15.48 -4.87 7.36
N TRP A 159 14.21 -4.59 7.62
CA TRP A 159 13.42 -5.18 8.67
C TRP A 159 12.38 -6.10 8.07
N ILE A 160 12.26 -7.31 8.62
CA ILE A 160 11.18 -8.23 8.31
C ILE A 160 10.30 -8.35 9.53
N LEU A 161 9.01 -8.14 9.33
CA LEU A 161 8.01 -8.17 10.38
C LEU A 161 7.02 -9.30 10.11
N GLY A 162 6.55 -9.97 11.15
CA GLY A 162 5.45 -10.88 10.97
C GLY A 162 5.08 -11.68 12.22
N ALA A 163 4.97 -12.99 12.05
CA ALA A 163 4.69 -13.92 13.14
C ALA A 163 5.73 -15.05 13.18
N ALA A 164 6.13 -15.45 14.37
CA ALA A 164 6.90 -16.64 14.62
C ALA A 164 6.10 -17.59 15.53
N ASP A 165 6.34 -18.89 15.47
CA ASP A 165 5.86 -19.78 16.52
C ASP A 165 6.43 -19.33 17.88
N GLY A 166 5.69 -19.53 18.96
CA GLY A 166 5.95 -18.86 20.23
C GLY A 166 7.26 -19.26 20.90
N ALA A 167 8.21 -18.33 20.95
CA ALA A 167 9.22 -18.31 22.01
C ALA A 167 8.51 -17.92 23.33
N GLY A 168 8.12 -18.89 24.16
CA GLY A 168 7.79 -18.58 25.56
C GLY A 168 6.72 -19.41 26.27
N ASP A 169 5.70 -19.92 25.57
CA ASP A 169 4.52 -20.51 26.26
C ASP A 169 3.97 -21.80 25.63
N ALA A 170 4.67 -22.34 24.63
CA ALA A 170 4.35 -23.58 23.91
C ALA A 170 2.96 -23.64 23.24
N THR A 171 2.21 -22.53 23.12
CA THR A 171 0.84 -22.58 22.56
C THR A 171 0.38 -21.41 21.66
N GLY A 172 1.19 -20.37 21.40
CA GLY A 172 0.78 -19.24 20.52
C GLY A 172 1.85 -18.68 19.59
N GLU A 173 1.43 -17.94 18.54
CA GLU A 173 2.30 -17.13 17.66
C GLU A 173 2.87 -15.91 18.44
N GLY A 174 4.16 -15.60 18.29
CA GLY A 174 4.81 -14.36 18.75
C GLY A 174 5.10 -13.40 17.59
N TYR A 175 5.46 -12.15 17.88
CA TYR A 175 5.95 -11.24 16.86
C TYR A 175 7.26 -11.77 16.27
N LEU A 176 7.37 -11.74 14.94
CA LEU A 176 8.64 -11.90 14.23
C LEU A 176 9.19 -10.51 13.92
N THR A 177 10.42 -10.25 14.36
CA THR A 177 11.18 -9.03 14.08
C THR A 177 12.59 -9.45 13.72
N VAL A 178 12.97 -9.28 12.47
CA VAL A 178 14.28 -9.69 11.96
C VAL A 178 14.94 -8.49 11.31
N HIS A 179 16.20 -8.25 11.64
CA HIS A 179 16.99 -7.11 11.16
C HIS A 179 18.19 -7.56 10.34
N TRP A 180 18.30 -7.04 9.13
CA TRP A 180 19.50 -7.08 8.30
C TRP A 180 20.25 -5.75 8.42
N ASP A 181 21.48 -5.80 8.93
CA ASP A 181 22.31 -4.61 9.19
C ASP A 181 23.28 -4.27 8.04
N GLY A 182 23.15 -4.95 6.89
CA GLY A 182 24.11 -4.90 5.78
C GLY A 182 25.15 -6.03 5.81
N SER A 183 25.22 -6.81 6.89
CA SER A 183 26.21 -7.88 7.04
C SER A 183 25.65 -9.15 7.69
N GLU A 184 24.76 -9.01 8.66
CA GLU A 184 24.18 -10.11 9.42
C GLU A 184 22.67 -9.92 9.55
N LEU A 185 21.97 -11.05 9.62
CA LEU A 185 20.54 -11.12 9.85
C LEU A 185 20.31 -11.61 11.28
N THR A 186 19.62 -10.82 12.09
CA THR A 186 19.41 -11.09 13.53
C THR A 186 17.94 -11.04 13.88
N GLU A 187 17.47 -11.95 14.75
CA GLU A 187 16.14 -11.82 15.34
C GLU A 187 16.22 -10.84 16.51
N GLU A 188 15.39 -9.80 16.46
CA GLU A 188 15.33 -8.76 17.47
C GLU A 188 14.16 -8.99 18.42
N SER A 189 14.34 -8.61 19.69
CA SER A 189 13.30 -8.76 20.69
C SER A 189 12.31 -7.60 20.68
N THR A 190 11.02 -7.92 20.78
CA THR A 190 9.97 -6.94 21.08
C THR A 190 9.74 -6.87 22.58
N THR A 191 9.71 -5.66 23.14
CA THR A 191 9.51 -5.46 24.57
C THR A 191 8.15 -4.83 24.88
N GLY A 192 7.62 -5.13 26.07
CA GLY A 192 6.31 -4.64 26.50
C GLY A 192 5.11 -5.31 25.81
N GLY A 193 3.95 -4.68 25.97
CA GLY A 193 2.68 -5.17 25.43
C GLY A 193 2.05 -6.32 26.24
N PRO A 194 0.95 -6.89 25.73
CA PRO A 194 0.19 -7.93 26.43
C PRO A 194 1.00 -9.22 26.56
N GLY A 195 1.12 -9.75 27.78
CA GLY A 195 1.67 -11.09 28.03
C GLY A 195 0.65 -12.19 27.77
N ASN A 196 1.11 -13.43 27.54
CA ASN A 196 0.27 -14.61 27.27
C ASN A 196 -0.71 -14.36 26.12
N ALA A 197 -0.22 -13.97 24.95
CA ALA A 197 -1.04 -13.62 23.80
C ALA A 197 -0.43 -14.15 22.50
N MET A 198 -1.30 -14.59 21.58
CA MET A 198 -0.95 -14.76 20.18
C MET A 198 -0.74 -13.38 19.56
N LYS A 199 0.33 -13.18 18.81
CA LYS A 199 0.77 -11.87 18.30
C LYS A 199 1.25 -12.01 16.87
N ARG A 200 0.94 -11.02 16.03
CA ARG A 200 1.50 -10.92 14.68
C ARG A 200 1.51 -9.48 14.20
N PHE A 201 2.62 -9.09 13.58
CA PHE A 201 2.65 -7.87 12.78
C PHE A 201 1.93 -8.09 11.46
N ARG A 202 1.44 -7.01 10.88
CA ARG A 202 0.72 -6.99 9.61
C ARG A 202 1.35 -6.08 8.60
N ASP A 203 2.00 -5.01 9.04
CA ASP A 203 2.69 -4.05 8.19
C ASP A 203 3.66 -3.21 9.03
N GLY A 204 4.55 -2.48 8.36
CA GLY A 204 5.43 -1.49 8.97
C GLY A 204 5.84 -0.38 8.03
N VAL A 205 6.24 0.75 8.61
CA VAL A 205 6.72 1.94 7.88
C VAL A 205 7.98 2.47 8.56
N ALA A 206 8.98 2.89 7.76
CA ALA A 206 10.21 3.50 8.27
C ALA A 206 10.34 4.96 7.81
N PHE A 207 10.65 5.84 8.75
CA PHE A 207 11.02 7.23 8.49
C PHE A 207 12.54 7.42 8.54
N ALA A 208 13.22 6.58 9.31
CA ALA A 208 14.66 6.52 9.42
C ALA A 208 15.09 5.12 9.89
N ARG A 209 16.40 4.86 9.88
CA ARG A 209 16.99 3.62 10.43
C ARG A 209 16.64 3.38 11.90
N ASN A 210 16.32 4.44 12.63
CA ASN A 210 16.01 4.46 14.05
C ASN A 210 14.57 4.91 14.33
N ASP A 211 13.70 4.87 13.32
CA ASP A 211 12.32 5.28 13.45
C ASP A 211 11.45 4.44 12.52
N ILE A 212 10.96 3.33 13.08
CA ILE A 212 10.18 2.33 12.36
C ILE A 212 8.95 1.99 13.19
N TRP A 213 7.79 2.05 12.56
CA TRP A 213 6.53 1.66 13.18
C TRP A 213 6.06 0.35 12.60
N ALA A 214 5.49 -0.49 13.46
CA ALA A 214 4.89 -1.76 13.08
C ALA A 214 3.48 -1.85 13.67
N VAL A 215 2.53 -2.30 12.86
CA VAL A 215 1.14 -2.48 13.28
C VAL A 215 0.72 -3.93 13.11
N GLY A 216 -0.31 -4.33 13.85
CA GLY A 216 -0.84 -5.67 13.72
C GLY A 216 -1.92 -5.98 14.73
N GLN A 217 -1.91 -7.21 15.21
CA GLN A 217 -2.92 -7.69 16.16
C GLN A 217 -2.35 -8.64 17.20
N TYR A 218 -3.02 -8.69 18.34
CA TYR A 218 -2.82 -9.71 19.36
C TYR A 218 -4.13 -10.33 19.83
N ARG A 219 -4.06 -11.51 20.46
CA ARG A 219 -5.18 -12.19 21.12
C ARG A 219 -4.71 -12.84 22.41
N ILE A 220 -5.33 -12.48 23.53
CA ILE A 220 -4.97 -13.03 24.85
C ILE A 220 -5.37 -14.51 24.94
N ILE A 221 -4.46 -15.35 25.44
CA ILE A 221 -4.64 -16.79 25.66
C ILE A 221 -5.12 -17.01 27.10
N GLY A 222 -6.10 -17.91 27.29
CA GLY A 222 -6.49 -18.38 28.62
C GLY A 222 -7.37 -17.45 29.47
N GLY A 223 -7.79 -16.28 28.95
CA GLY A 223 -8.78 -15.39 29.58
C GLY A 223 -8.68 -13.95 29.07
N GLY A 224 -9.80 -13.22 29.01
CA GLY A 224 -9.88 -11.85 28.46
C GLY A 224 -11.13 -11.62 27.63
N THR A 225 -11.28 -10.41 27.06
CA THR A 225 -12.31 -10.13 26.05
C THR A 225 -12.07 -11.04 24.84
N PRO A 226 -13.07 -11.80 24.36
CA PRO A 226 -12.90 -12.61 23.15
C PRO A 226 -12.66 -11.71 21.94
N GLY A 227 -11.59 -11.97 21.18
CA GLY A 227 -11.31 -11.24 19.94
C GLY A 227 -9.82 -11.07 19.70
N TYR A 228 -9.50 -10.47 18.56
CA TYR A 228 -8.20 -9.85 18.33
C TYR A 228 -8.25 -8.38 18.77
N HIS A 229 -7.09 -7.84 19.11
CA HIS A 229 -6.89 -6.45 19.50
C HIS A 229 -5.79 -5.84 18.66
N ALA A 230 -6.03 -4.62 18.17
CA ALA A 230 -5.04 -3.81 17.47
C ALA A 230 -3.76 -3.64 18.31
N SER A 231 -2.59 -3.78 17.68
CA SER A 231 -1.29 -3.51 18.31
C SER A 231 -0.44 -2.56 17.49
N THR A 232 0.30 -1.70 18.17
CA THR A 232 1.24 -0.73 17.61
C THR A 232 2.58 -0.85 18.35
N TYR A 233 3.67 -0.89 17.60
CA TYR A 233 5.04 -0.97 18.12
C TYR A 233 5.92 0.06 17.39
N HIS A 234 6.90 0.59 18.09
CA HIS A 234 7.85 1.57 17.59
C HIS A 234 9.29 1.12 17.87
N PHE A 235 10.16 1.23 16.88
CA PHE A 235 11.59 1.06 17.00
C PHE A 235 12.27 2.42 17.06
N ASP A 236 12.97 2.69 18.16
CA ASP A 236 13.61 3.98 18.42
C ASP A 236 15.11 4.03 18.04
N GLY A 237 15.60 2.97 17.38
CA GLY A 237 17.02 2.76 17.09
C GLY A 237 17.74 1.89 18.11
N THR A 238 17.09 1.53 19.21
CA THR A 238 17.67 0.67 20.25
C THR A 238 16.78 -0.50 20.63
N SER A 239 15.47 -0.31 20.71
CA SER A 239 14.53 -1.37 21.02
C SER A 239 13.20 -1.20 20.30
N TRP A 240 12.52 -2.33 20.09
CA TRP A 240 11.10 -2.35 19.75
C TRP A 240 10.28 -2.25 21.03
N ASP A 241 9.49 -1.17 21.12
CA ASP A 241 8.65 -0.87 22.26
C ASP A 241 7.18 -0.83 21.87
N TYR A 242 6.35 -1.45 22.70
CA TYR A 242 4.91 -1.40 22.55
C TYR A 242 4.37 0.00 22.84
N VAL A 243 3.54 0.51 21.92
CA VAL A 243 2.84 1.79 22.07
C VAL A 243 1.35 1.50 22.25
N PRO A 244 0.71 1.89 23.37
CA PRO A 244 -0.72 1.68 23.56
C PRO A 244 -1.56 2.45 22.54
N ASN A 245 -2.68 1.87 22.11
CA ASN A 245 -3.64 2.55 21.23
C ASN A 245 -5.09 2.46 21.76
N PRO A 246 -5.96 3.42 21.38
CA PRO A 246 -7.34 3.46 21.86
C PRO A 246 -8.20 2.29 21.38
N ALA A 247 -7.88 1.66 20.24
CA ALA A 247 -8.67 0.57 19.65
C ALA A 247 -8.63 -0.72 20.50
N GLU A 248 -7.66 -0.87 21.39
CA GLU A 248 -7.59 -1.98 22.35
C GLU A 248 -8.70 -1.97 23.38
N THR A 249 -9.27 -0.80 23.65
CA THR A 249 -10.35 -0.61 24.61
C THR A 249 -11.74 -0.72 23.98
N LEU A 250 -11.81 -0.83 22.66
CA LEU A 250 -13.07 -1.04 21.95
C LEU A 250 -13.64 -2.39 22.34
N CYS A 251 -14.91 -2.37 22.75
CA CYS A 251 -15.55 -3.53 23.31
C CYS A 251 -16.24 -4.39 22.24
N CYS A 252 -16.44 -5.65 22.62
CA CYS A 252 -17.37 -6.59 22.01
C CYS A 252 -17.05 -7.08 20.59
N GLN A 253 -16.00 -6.59 19.95
CA GLN A 253 -15.58 -7.04 18.61
C GLN A 253 -14.05 -7.09 18.51
N SER A 254 -13.56 -7.87 17.56
CA SER A 254 -12.13 -7.86 17.22
C SER A 254 -11.75 -6.51 16.61
N THR A 255 -10.58 -6.01 16.99
CA THR A 255 -9.88 -4.93 16.28
C THR A 255 -8.60 -5.49 15.68
N ASP A 256 -8.37 -5.17 14.41
CA ASP A 256 -7.19 -5.57 13.66
C ASP A 256 -6.64 -4.32 12.96
N LEU A 257 -5.31 -4.15 12.94
CA LEU A 257 -4.63 -3.18 12.08
C LEU A 257 -3.87 -3.97 11.03
N ASN A 258 -4.16 -3.72 9.76
CA ASN A 258 -3.56 -4.44 8.65
C ASN A 258 -2.45 -3.63 7.96
N THR A 259 -2.52 -2.31 7.98
CA THR A 259 -1.65 -1.44 7.19
C THR A 259 -1.27 -0.16 7.96
N VAL A 260 -0.09 0.38 7.66
CA VAL A 260 0.44 1.60 8.26
C VAL A 260 1.22 2.43 7.24
N ALA A 261 0.85 3.71 7.10
CA ALA A 261 1.55 4.66 6.25
C ALA A 261 1.76 5.97 6.99
N GLY A 262 2.76 6.75 6.60
CA GLY A 262 2.91 8.10 7.12
C GLY A 262 3.84 8.94 6.27
N VAL A 263 3.78 10.25 6.50
CA VAL A 263 4.63 11.22 5.80
C VAL A 263 5.74 11.78 6.69
N ALA A 264 5.60 11.60 8.01
CA ALA A 264 6.58 12.01 9.00
C ALA A 264 6.45 11.18 10.30
N PRO A 265 7.49 11.16 11.17
CA PRO A 265 7.45 10.51 12.49
C PRO A 265 6.28 10.89 13.41
N ASN A 266 5.68 12.05 13.17
CA ASN A 266 4.58 12.62 13.93
C ASN A 266 3.28 12.72 13.13
N ASP A 267 3.21 12.01 11.99
CA ASP A 267 2.04 11.99 11.13
C ASP A 267 1.96 10.63 10.43
N ILE A 268 1.32 9.70 11.14
CA ILE A 268 1.23 8.29 10.77
C ILE A 268 -0.22 7.86 10.86
N TRP A 269 -0.69 7.16 9.84
CA TRP A 269 -1.98 6.51 9.77
C TRP A 269 -1.81 5.01 9.91
N ALA A 270 -2.73 4.39 10.64
CA ALA A 270 -2.87 2.94 10.69
C ALA A 270 -4.33 2.58 10.46
N ALA A 271 -4.60 1.51 9.72
CA ALA A 271 -5.97 1.09 9.49
C ALA A 271 -6.14 -0.43 9.42
N GLY A 272 -7.39 -0.84 9.60
CA GLY A 272 -7.82 -2.23 9.47
C GLY A 272 -9.32 -2.33 9.70
N SER A 273 -9.73 -3.15 10.65
CA SER A 273 -11.15 -3.39 10.95
C SER A 273 -11.49 -3.33 12.43
N TRP A 274 -12.74 -2.93 12.67
CA TRP A 274 -13.45 -3.11 13.93
C TRP A 274 -14.74 -3.89 13.63
N GLY A 275 -14.69 -5.20 13.79
CA GLY A 275 -15.76 -6.10 13.36
C GLY A 275 -15.95 -6.11 11.84
N LEU A 276 -16.98 -5.42 11.35
CA LEU A 276 -17.24 -5.25 9.91
C LEU A 276 -16.96 -3.83 9.41
N ASP A 277 -16.71 -2.90 10.34
CA ASP A 277 -16.53 -1.49 10.03
C ASP A 277 -15.02 -1.21 9.84
N PRO A 278 -14.65 -0.27 8.95
CA PRO A 278 -13.26 0.14 8.81
C PRO A 278 -12.79 0.85 10.09
N LEU A 279 -11.57 0.56 10.51
CA LEU A 279 -10.90 1.24 11.61
C LEU A 279 -9.78 2.12 11.05
N PHE A 280 -9.82 3.42 11.31
CA PHE A 280 -8.74 4.35 11.00
C PHE A 280 -8.19 4.94 12.31
N MET A 281 -6.87 4.99 12.42
CA MET A 281 -6.17 5.63 13.52
C MET A 281 -5.10 6.58 12.99
N HIS A 282 -4.89 7.68 13.72
CA HIS A 282 -3.89 8.69 13.41
C HIS A 282 -2.98 8.94 14.61
N TRP A 283 -1.68 9.01 14.35
CA TRP A 283 -0.63 9.36 15.30
C TRP A 283 -0.15 10.78 15.01
N ASP A 284 -0.24 11.64 16.02
CA ASP A 284 0.11 13.06 15.95
C ASP A 284 1.52 13.39 16.48
N GLY A 285 2.32 12.37 16.79
CA GLY A 285 3.62 12.50 17.46
C GLY A 285 3.57 12.29 18.98
N GLU A 286 2.38 12.28 19.59
CA GLU A 286 2.20 12.07 21.02
C GLU A 286 1.30 10.87 21.35
N SER A 287 0.21 10.69 20.59
CA SER A 287 -0.77 9.64 20.86
C SER A 287 -1.52 9.17 19.62
N TRP A 288 -1.95 7.91 19.64
CA TRP A 288 -2.89 7.38 18.65
C TRP A 288 -4.31 7.84 18.98
N THR A 289 -5.04 8.30 17.98
CA THR A 289 -6.46 8.63 18.06
C THR A 289 -7.26 7.87 17.01
N ILE A 290 -8.51 7.51 17.31
CA ILE A 290 -9.41 6.92 16.31
C ILE A 290 -10.03 8.05 15.50
N VAL A 291 -9.91 7.96 14.18
CA VAL A 291 -10.55 8.89 13.25
C VAL A 291 -11.78 8.22 12.64
N PRO A 292 -12.97 8.83 12.67
CA PRO A 292 -14.17 8.24 12.09
C PRO A 292 -14.02 8.04 10.57
N GLY A 293 -14.39 6.84 10.10
CA GLY A 293 -14.59 6.57 8.68
C GLY A 293 -15.92 7.13 8.15
N PRO A 294 -16.18 7.02 6.84
CA PRO A 294 -17.43 7.44 6.23
C PRO A 294 -18.63 6.69 6.84
N ALA A 295 -19.73 7.41 7.09
CA ALA A 295 -20.91 6.82 7.72
C ALA A 295 -21.52 5.69 6.86
N GLY A 296 -21.68 4.50 7.44
CA GLY A 296 -22.26 3.34 6.78
C GLY A 296 -21.28 2.57 5.88
N ALA A 297 -20.01 2.99 5.81
CA ALA A 297 -18.97 2.20 5.17
C ALA A 297 -18.73 0.90 5.95
N GLN A 298 -18.49 -0.17 5.21
CA GLN A 298 -18.09 -1.48 5.74
C GLN A 298 -16.89 -1.95 4.94
N GLY A 299 -16.01 -2.69 5.61
CA GLY A 299 -14.84 -3.26 4.97
C GLY A 299 -13.67 -3.35 5.91
N ASP A 300 -12.80 -4.32 5.62
CA ASP A 300 -11.53 -4.49 6.31
C ASP A 300 -10.47 -3.73 5.53
N ILE A 301 -9.97 -2.60 6.03
CA ILE A 301 -8.94 -1.81 5.33
C ILE A 301 -7.70 -2.69 5.19
N GLN A 302 -7.29 -2.95 3.95
CA GLN A 302 -6.18 -3.83 3.64
C GLN A 302 -4.92 -3.05 3.37
N GLU A 303 -5.01 -1.90 2.71
CA GLU A 303 -3.86 -1.11 2.32
C GLU A 303 -4.09 0.38 2.43
N MET A 304 -3.02 1.14 2.70
CA MET A 304 -3.02 2.59 2.61
C MET A 304 -1.72 3.16 2.03
N VAL A 305 -1.81 4.36 1.50
CA VAL A 305 -0.64 5.16 1.13
C VAL A 305 -0.88 6.60 1.55
N ALA A 306 0.09 7.17 2.26
CA ALA A 306 0.08 8.56 2.68
C ALA A 306 0.95 9.39 1.73
N ILE A 307 0.35 10.40 1.11
CA ILE A 307 0.99 11.30 0.14
C ILE A 307 1.35 12.62 0.81
N ALA A 308 0.42 13.13 1.62
CA ALA A 308 0.56 14.30 2.48
C ALA A 308 -0.27 14.11 3.76
N SER A 309 -0.10 15.01 4.74
CA SER A 309 -0.89 15.05 5.98
C SER A 309 -2.40 15.11 5.75
N ASP A 310 -2.79 15.68 4.62
CA ASP A 310 -4.14 15.92 4.15
C ASP A 310 -4.49 15.12 2.88
N ASP A 311 -3.67 14.13 2.51
CA ASP A 311 -3.89 13.29 1.33
C ASP A 311 -3.43 11.86 1.62
N VAL A 312 -4.37 11.02 2.03
CA VAL A 312 -4.13 9.60 2.32
C VAL A 312 -5.19 8.77 1.62
N TRP A 313 -4.75 7.75 0.91
CA TRP A 313 -5.63 6.80 0.22
C TRP A 313 -5.59 5.46 0.91
N ALA A 314 -6.73 4.78 0.97
CA ALA A 314 -6.82 3.43 1.49
C ALA A 314 -7.79 2.58 0.66
N VAL A 315 -7.65 1.26 0.75
CA VAL A 315 -8.57 0.30 0.11
C VAL A 315 -9.05 -0.72 1.11
N ALA A 316 -10.32 -1.08 1.00
CA ALA A 316 -10.92 -2.13 1.82
C ALA A 316 -11.17 -3.41 1.03
N TRP A 317 -11.09 -4.52 1.74
CA TRP A 317 -11.78 -5.73 1.35
C TRP A 317 -13.23 -5.66 1.83
N SER A 318 -14.16 -5.43 0.89
CA SER A 318 -15.60 -5.33 1.17
C SER A 318 -16.44 -5.98 0.04
N PRO A 319 -16.55 -7.32 0.00
CA PRO A 319 -17.33 -7.96 -1.06
C PRO A 319 -18.81 -7.54 -1.01
N PRO A 320 -19.45 -7.20 -2.14
CA PRO A 320 -18.99 -7.43 -3.51
C PRO A 320 -18.18 -6.28 -4.16
N VAL A 321 -18.04 -5.12 -3.51
CA VAL A 321 -17.38 -3.93 -4.06
C VAL A 321 -16.26 -3.46 -3.13
N GLY A 322 -15.00 -3.72 -3.50
CA GLY A 322 -13.87 -3.04 -2.88
C GLY A 322 -13.81 -1.60 -3.37
N ASP A 323 -14.08 -0.64 -2.50
CA ASP A 323 -13.99 0.80 -2.79
C ASP A 323 -12.73 1.42 -2.16
N PHE A 324 -12.40 2.61 -2.66
CA PHE A 324 -11.32 3.43 -2.11
C PHE A 324 -11.84 4.33 -0.99
N PHE A 325 -10.96 4.66 -0.08
CA PHE A 325 -11.15 5.66 0.96
C PHE A 325 -10.13 6.76 0.76
N HIS A 326 -10.56 8.01 0.82
CA HIS A 326 -9.67 9.16 0.68
C HIS A 326 -9.83 10.12 1.85
N TRP A 327 -8.71 10.45 2.49
CA TRP A 327 -8.59 11.47 3.51
C TRP A 327 -8.18 12.79 2.86
N ASP A 328 -8.95 13.84 3.12
CA ASP A 328 -8.77 15.18 2.54
C ASP A 328 -8.23 16.22 3.56
N GLY A 329 -7.67 15.75 4.68
CA GLY A 329 -7.26 16.61 5.80
C GLY A 329 -8.37 16.94 6.79
N ILE A 330 -9.62 16.59 6.48
CA ILE A 330 -10.79 16.89 7.31
C ILE A 330 -11.56 15.60 7.66
N ALA A 331 -11.85 14.76 6.67
CA ALA A 331 -12.64 13.56 6.83
C ALA A 331 -12.24 12.48 5.82
N TRP A 332 -12.48 11.21 6.20
CA TRP A 332 -12.47 10.12 5.24
C TRP A 332 -13.74 10.14 4.40
N SER A 333 -13.59 9.99 3.10
CA SER A 333 -14.66 9.86 2.12
C SER A 333 -14.53 8.54 1.35
N LEU A 334 -15.66 8.02 0.86
CA LEU A 334 -15.66 6.84 -0.01
C LEU A 334 -15.53 7.30 -1.46
N VAL A 335 -14.54 6.77 -2.18
CA VAL A 335 -14.30 7.03 -3.59
C VAL A 335 -14.54 5.75 -4.38
N PRO A 336 -15.51 5.71 -5.31
CA PRO A 336 -15.75 4.52 -6.10
C PRO A 336 -14.55 4.25 -7.02
N GLY A 337 -14.18 2.97 -7.12
CA GLY A 337 -13.25 2.56 -8.16
C GLY A 337 -13.92 2.39 -9.52
N ARG A 338 -13.16 2.00 -10.55
CA ARG A 338 -13.70 1.80 -11.89
C ARG A 338 -14.73 0.66 -11.90
N GLU A 339 -15.90 0.91 -12.47
CA GLU A 339 -16.84 -0.18 -12.73
C GLU A 339 -16.26 -1.16 -13.76
N ILE A 340 -16.42 -2.46 -13.49
CA ILE A 340 -16.01 -3.53 -14.41
C ILE A 340 -17.29 -4.18 -14.97
N PRO A 341 -17.70 -3.84 -16.19
CA PRO A 341 -18.99 -4.30 -16.73
C PRO A 341 -19.10 -5.82 -16.74
N GLY A 342 -20.12 -6.33 -16.04
CA GLY A 342 -20.42 -7.75 -15.95
C GLY A 342 -19.71 -8.49 -14.82
N ALA A 343 -18.71 -7.90 -14.16
CA ALA A 343 -18.09 -8.52 -12.99
C ALA A 343 -19.11 -8.67 -11.86
N VAL A 344 -19.08 -9.81 -11.17
CA VAL A 344 -19.95 -10.05 -10.00
C VAL A 344 -19.27 -9.66 -8.69
N SER A 345 -17.93 -9.55 -8.71
CA SER A 345 -17.14 -9.03 -7.60
C SER A 345 -15.88 -8.37 -8.12
N VAL A 346 -15.56 -7.21 -7.56
CA VAL A 346 -14.32 -6.47 -7.80
C VAL A 346 -13.65 -6.24 -6.45
N GLU A 347 -12.40 -6.65 -6.36
CA GLU A 347 -11.64 -6.75 -5.13
C GLU A 347 -10.37 -5.90 -5.25
N ARG A 348 -10.33 -4.76 -4.56
CA ARG A 348 -9.24 -3.76 -4.61
C ARG A 348 -8.27 -3.85 -3.44
N HIS A 349 -8.04 -5.05 -2.91
CA HIS A 349 -7.20 -5.24 -1.71
C HIS A 349 -5.75 -5.65 -2.01
N GLY A 350 -5.36 -5.65 -3.29
CA GLY A 350 -4.03 -6.09 -3.70
C GLY A 350 -2.94 -5.06 -3.46
N GLY A 351 -3.23 -3.82 -3.10
CA GLY A 351 -2.19 -2.86 -2.74
C GLY A 351 -2.36 -1.49 -3.38
N LEU A 352 -1.64 -0.50 -2.85
CA LEU A 352 -1.60 0.88 -3.32
C LEU A 352 -0.16 1.35 -3.41
N ALA A 353 0.16 2.08 -4.49
CA ALA A 353 1.44 2.77 -4.60
C ALA A 353 1.24 4.17 -5.17
N ALA A 354 1.55 5.18 -4.37
CA ALA A 354 1.50 6.57 -4.79
C ALA A 354 2.84 7.01 -5.39
N VAL A 355 2.74 7.64 -6.56
CA VAL A 355 3.79 8.45 -7.18
C VAL A 355 3.59 9.93 -6.86
N GLY A 356 2.34 10.36 -6.64
CA GLY A 356 1.96 11.71 -6.23
C GLY A 356 0.45 11.87 -5.99
N PRO A 357 -0.04 13.09 -5.70
CA PRO A 357 -1.42 13.38 -5.26
C PRO A 357 -2.55 12.86 -6.16
N CYS A 358 -2.25 12.62 -7.44
CA CYS A 358 -3.19 12.02 -8.39
C CYS A 358 -2.53 10.97 -9.26
N ASP A 359 -1.37 10.42 -8.89
CA ASP A 359 -0.74 9.32 -9.63
C ASP A 359 -0.58 8.14 -8.67
N ILE A 360 -1.60 7.28 -8.63
CA ILE A 360 -1.70 6.20 -7.65
C ILE A 360 -2.03 4.92 -8.41
N TRP A 361 -1.25 3.87 -8.17
CA TRP A 361 -1.55 2.53 -8.62
C TRP A 361 -2.38 1.80 -7.57
N ALA A 362 -3.37 1.03 -8.02
CA ALA A 362 -4.11 0.09 -7.21
C ALA A 362 -4.14 -1.27 -7.91
N VAL A 363 -3.99 -2.34 -7.14
CA VAL A 363 -4.05 -3.69 -7.70
C VAL A 363 -5.00 -4.60 -6.93
N GLY A 364 -5.39 -5.70 -7.55
CA GLY A 364 -6.29 -6.67 -6.93
C GLY A 364 -6.81 -7.68 -7.94
N SER A 365 -8.11 -7.98 -7.84
CA SER A 365 -8.73 -8.96 -8.73
C SER A 365 -10.21 -8.73 -8.99
N TYR A 366 -10.75 -9.38 -10.01
CA TYR A 366 -12.18 -9.41 -10.28
C TYR A 366 -12.60 -10.74 -10.90
N ASN A 367 -13.89 -11.08 -10.84
CA ASN A 367 -14.42 -12.27 -11.52
C ASN A 367 -15.87 -12.08 -11.99
N PHE A 368 -16.31 -12.98 -12.86
CA PHE A 368 -17.64 -12.99 -13.49
C PHE A 368 -18.56 -14.08 -12.92
N GLY A 369 -18.29 -14.57 -11.69
CA GLY A 369 -19.08 -15.61 -11.02
C GLY A 369 -18.72 -17.04 -11.44
N VAL A 370 -17.61 -17.18 -12.15
CA VAL A 370 -16.96 -18.43 -12.54
C VAL A 370 -15.44 -18.25 -12.45
N ASP A 371 -14.70 -19.34 -12.25
CA ASP A 371 -13.24 -19.33 -12.42
C ASP A 371 -12.89 -19.11 -13.91
N PRO A 372 -11.81 -18.38 -14.22
CA PRO A 372 -10.77 -17.89 -13.31
C PRO A 372 -11.05 -16.49 -12.71
N VAL A 373 -10.45 -16.23 -11.54
CA VAL A 373 -10.21 -14.87 -11.02
C VAL A 373 -9.21 -14.17 -11.95
N LEU A 374 -9.48 -12.91 -12.29
CA LEU A 374 -8.67 -12.10 -13.20
C LEU A 374 -7.89 -11.02 -12.44
N PRO A 375 -6.67 -10.66 -12.88
CA PRO A 375 -5.89 -9.60 -12.27
C PRO A 375 -6.54 -8.22 -12.50
N LEU A 376 -6.54 -7.38 -11.49
CA LEU A 376 -6.93 -5.97 -11.58
C LEU A 376 -5.68 -5.11 -11.40
N ILE A 377 -5.41 -4.23 -12.35
CA ILE A 377 -4.50 -3.09 -12.17
C ILE A 377 -5.26 -1.84 -12.59
N GLU A 378 -5.37 -0.90 -11.67
CA GLU A 378 -5.95 0.41 -11.89
C GLU A 378 -4.90 1.50 -11.62
N ARG A 379 -5.01 2.61 -12.33
CA ARG A 379 -4.18 3.79 -12.09
C ARG A 379 -5.05 5.03 -12.04
N LEU A 380 -5.01 5.73 -10.92
CA LEU A 380 -5.46 7.11 -10.81
C LEU A 380 -4.40 7.99 -11.43
N GLN A 381 -4.81 8.88 -12.33
CA GLN A 381 -3.93 9.86 -12.95
C GLN A 381 -4.51 11.25 -12.73
N PRO A 382 -3.70 12.33 -12.81
CA PRO A 382 -4.24 13.68 -12.94
C PRO A 382 -5.28 13.66 -14.05
N ALA A 383 -6.36 14.43 -13.90
CA ALA A 383 -7.31 14.59 -14.99
C ALA A 383 -6.47 14.93 -16.22
N SER A 384 -6.53 14.06 -17.25
CA SER A 384 -5.80 14.36 -18.48
C SER A 384 -6.25 15.76 -18.87
N ALA A 385 -5.32 16.65 -19.23
CA ALA A 385 -5.68 17.89 -19.88
C ALA A 385 -6.48 17.48 -21.12
N MET A 386 -7.81 17.42 -20.98
CA MET A 386 -8.66 17.03 -22.09
C MET A 386 -8.45 18.16 -23.08
N PRO A 387 -8.01 17.89 -24.32
CA PRO A 387 -7.74 18.96 -25.25
C PRO A 387 -8.99 19.83 -25.37
N GLY A 388 -8.92 21.09 -24.91
CA GLY A 388 -10.07 22.00 -24.90
C GLY A 388 -10.81 22.14 -23.57
N ASP A 389 -10.46 21.39 -22.53
CA ASP A 389 -10.86 21.65 -21.13
C ASP A 389 -9.85 22.65 -20.54
N VAL A 390 -10.24 23.92 -20.56
CA VAL A 390 -9.37 25.06 -20.24
C VAL A 390 -9.49 25.44 -18.77
N ASP A 391 -10.61 25.13 -18.13
CA ASP A 391 -10.81 25.40 -16.71
C ASP A 391 -10.50 24.19 -15.79
N GLY A 392 -10.27 23.02 -16.38
CA GLY A 392 -9.80 21.81 -15.71
C GLY A 392 -10.89 21.08 -14.94
N ASP A 393 -12.17 21.31 -15.26
CA ASP A 393 -13.31 20.70 -14.58
C ASP A 393 -13.63 19.26 -15.05
N GLY A 394 -12.89 18.77 -16.05
CA GLY A 394 -13.08 17.44 -16.63
C GLY A 394 -14.20 17.36 -17.66
N VAL A 395 -14.71 18.50 -18.16
CA VAL A 395 -15.74 18.59 -19.21
C VAL A 395 -15.38 19.69 -20.21
N VAL A 396 -15.51 19.43 -21.52
CA VAL A 396 -15.31 20.47 -22.54
C VAL A 396 -16.66 21.11 -22.87
N SER A 397 -16.92 22.25 -22.25
CA SER A 397 -18.23 22.87 -22.19
C SER A 397 -18.26 24.32 -22.69
N PHE A 398 -19.39 24.99 -22.47
CA PHE A 398 -19.51 26.41 -22.76
C PHE A 398 -18.59 27.28 -21.88
N THR A 399 -18.17 26.79 -20.71
CA THR A 399 -17.28 27.51 -19.81
C THR A 399 -15.86 27.60 -20.41
N ASP A 400 -15.36 26.51 -20.99
CA ASP A 400 -14.07 26.45 -21.70
C ASP A 400 -14.05 27.34 -22.93
N LEU A 401 -15.16 27.31 -23.69
CA LEU A 401 -15.34 28.20 -24.81
C LEU A 401 -15.23 29.67 -24.38
N LEU A 402 -15.84 30.03 -23.25
CA LEU A 402 -15.72 31.38 -22.70
C LEU A 402 -14.29 31.69 -22.23
N ALA A 403 -13.59 30.72 -21.65
CA ALA A 403 -12.20 30.88 -21.22
C ALA A 403 -11.26 31.19 -22.40
N VAL A 404 -11.38 30.46 -23.51
CA VAL A 404 -10.63 30.74 -24.76
C VAL A 404 -11.00 32.11 -25.33
N LEU A 405 -12.29 32.43 -25.43
CA LEU A 405 -12.73 33.72 -25.97
C LEU A 405 -12.30 34.91 -25.08
N ALA A 406 -12.20 34.71 -23.76
CA ALA A 406 -11.76 35.74 -22.83
C ALA A 406 -10.25 36.01 -22.91
N ALA A 407 -9.46 35.00 -23.28
CA ALA A 407 -8.00 35.08 -23.40
C ALA A 407 -7.50 35.49 -24.81
N TRP A 408 -8.42 35.79 -25.73
CA TRP A 408 -8.12 36.01 -27.16
C TRP A 408 -7.00 37.02 -27.42
N GLY A 409 -6.00 36.61 -28.22
CA GLY A 409 -4.85 37.40 -28.61
C GLY A 409 -3.54 36.92 -27.98
N PRO A 410 -2.48 37.76 -28.02
CA PRO A 410 -1.16 37.38 -27.51
C PRO A 410 -1.22 37.05 -26.03
N CYS A 411 -0.73 35.88 -25.65
CA CYS A 411 -0.76 35.42 -24.27
C CYS A 411 0.66 35.23 -23.73
N ALA A 412 0.93 35.79 -22.55
CA ALA A 412 2.21 35.56 -21.88
C ALA A 412 2.08 34.31 -21.01
N ALA A 413 2.98 33.33 -21.19
CA ALA A 413 2.96 32.09 -20.44
C ALA A 413 3.08 32.32 -18.91
N PRO A 414 2.40 31.50 -18.08
CA PRO A 414 1.55 30.38 -18.45
C PRO A 414 0.13 30.80 -18.87
N CYS A 415 -0.38 30.23 -19.97
CA CYS A 415 -1.70 30.52 -20.53
C CYS A 415 -2.44 29.22 -20.85
N ALA A 416 -3.45 28.87 -20.05
CA ALA A 416 -4.18 27.61 -20.23
C ALA A 416 -5.03 27.59 -21.52
N ALA A 417 -5.38 28.76 -22.06
CA ALA A 417 -6.18 28.90 -23.27
C ALA A 417 -5.37 28.82 -24.58
N ASP A 418 -4.04 28.82 -24.52
CA ASP A 418 -3.13 28.60 -25.65
C ASP A 418 -2.86 27.09 -25.73
N LEU A 419 -3.71 26.40 -26.49
CA LEU A 419 -3.84 24.95 -26.54
C LEU A 419 -2.91 24.32 -27.59
N ASP A 420 -2.39 25.09 -28.55
CA ASP A 420 -1.36 24.63 -29.49
C ASP A 420 0.06 25.12 -29.15
N GLY A 421 0.18 26.05 -28.20
CA GLY A 421 1.43 26.51 -27.61
C GLY A 421 2.20 27.50 -28.48
N ASP A 422 1.53 28.21 -29.39
CA ASP A 422 2.16 29.17 -30.30
C ASP A 422 2.36 30.57 -29.69
N GLY A 423 1.84 30.81 -28.48
CA GLY A 423 1.91 32.07 -27.75
C GLY A 423 0.75 33.04 -28.05
N VAL A 424 -0.27 32.62 -28.80
CA VAL A 424 -1.43 33.42 -29.17
C VAL A 424 -2.70 32.59 -29.03
N VAL A 425 -3.66 33.05 -28.24
CA VAL A 425 -4.99 32.43 -28.19
C VAL A 425 -5.79 32.91 -29.39
N ASP A 426 -6.05 32.02 -30.35
CA ASP A 426 -6.78 32.34 -31.57
C ASP A 426 -7.80 31.27 -32.00
N PHE A 427 -8.13 31.26 -33.30
CA PHE A 427 -9.11 30.35 -33.85
C PHE A 427 -8.66 28.89 -33.79
N VAL A 428 -7.36 28.60 -33.76
CA VAL A 428 -6.84 27.24 -33.65
C VAL A 428 -7.15 26.65 -32.28
N ASP A 429 -6.96 27.41 -31.20
CA ASP A 429 -7.32 26.99 -29.83
C ASP A 429 -8.83 26.77 -29.69
N LEU A 430 -9.62 27.68 -30.27
CA LEU A 430 -11.07 27.54 -30.32
C LEU A 430 -11.50 26.23 -31.00
N LEU A 431 -10.81 25.81 -32.06
CA LEU A 431 -11.11 24.55 -32.73
C LEU A 431 -10.80 23.34 -31.84
N VAL A 432 -9.80 23.42 -30.96
CA VAL A 432 -9.50 22.35 -29.99
C VAL A 432 -10.67 22.18 -29.02
N VAL A 433 -11.21 23.27 -28.45
CA VAL A 433 -12.42 23.22 -27.59
C VAL A 433 -13.62 22.63 -28.36
N LEU A 434 -13.91 23.14 -29.55
CA LEU A 434 -15.07 22.69 -30.32
C LEU A 434 -14.97 21.24 -30.79
N ALA A 435 -13.76 20.74 -31.04
CA ALA A 435 -13.53 19.37 -31.49
C ALA A 435 -13.71 18.33 -30.39
N ASN A 436 -13.55 18.73 -29.12
CA ASN A 436 -13.58 17.84 -27.96
C ASN A 436 -14.80 18.06 -27.05
N TRP A 437 -15.79 18.82 -27.51
CA TRP A 437 -17.02 19.14 -26.78
C TRP A 437 -17.69 17.89 -26.18
N SER A 438 -17.99 17.92 -24.88
CA SER A 438 -18.59 16.80 -24.14
C SER A 438 -19.93 17.12 -23.46
#